data_AF-A0A951E2G2-F1
#
_entry.id   AF-A0A951E2G2-F1
#
_cell.length_a   1.000
_cell.length_b   1.000
_cell.length_c   1.000
_cell.angle_alpha   90.00
_cell.angle_beta   90.00
_cell.angle_gamma   90.00
#
_symmetry.space_group_name_H-M   'P 1'
#
loop_
_entity.id
_entity.type
_entity.pdbx_description
1 polymer ?
#
loop_
_entity_poly.entity_id
_entity_poly.type
_entity_poly.pdbx_seq_one_letter_code
_entity_poly.pdbx_strand_id
1 'polypeptide(L)'
;MLSISCYGQYKTEASQHLLIHCRTQGGVSNAGENRILLKGVVTEDVVSGGKILIAAGSRVAGIGRVDPDSGRFESKGNWSIIVENHELRVEAELQDADGGFHGIAGKETSFESELSQRQAVVRDGRYCFVVDKTPFVLSLTGKVDIAEVKALGSLQ
;
A
#
# COMPACT_ATOMS: atom_id res chain seq x y z
N MET A 1 -20.76 -3.17 10.26
CA MET A 1 -21.58 -3.63 9.12
C MET A 1 -21.42 -2.56 8.05
N LEU A 2 -20.59 -2.83 7.02
CA LEU A 2 -20.41 -1.92 5.88
C LEU A 2 -21.70 -1.89 5.06
N SER A 3 -22.33 -0.72 4.92
CA SER A 3 -23.49 -0.53 4.04
C SER A 3 -23.02 -0.16 2.65
N ILE A 4 -23.20 -1.08 1.70
CA ILE A 4 -23.19 -0.76 0.27
C ILE A 4 -24.56 -0.13 -0.01
N SER A 5 -24.60 1.19 -0.17
CA SER A 5 -25.85 1.91 -0.41
C SER A 5 -26.24 1.83 -1.89
N CYS A 6 -27.06 0.84 -2.22
CA CYS A 6 -28.07 0.98 -3.26
C CYS A 6 -29.10 2.00 -2.75
N TYR A 7 -29.44 3.01 -3.56
CA TYR A 7 -30.41 4.08 -3.30
C TYR A 7 -31.43 3.81 -2.18
N GLY A 8 -31.25 4.47 -1.03
CA GLY A 8 -32.17 4.40 0.10
C GLY A 8 -31.58 5.08 1.34
N GLN A 9 -32.23 6.15 1.81
CA GLN A 9 -31.84 6.95 2.96
C GLN A 9 -31.69 6.10 4.24
N TYR A 10 -30.45 5.88 4.71
CA TYR A 10 -30.17 5.45 6.08
C TYR A 10 -28.95 6.20 6.63
N LYS A 11 -29.11 6.70 7.85
CA LYS A 11 -28.13 7.49 8.61
C LYS A 11 -26.75 6.83 8.63
N THR A 12 -25.75 7.56 8.15
CA THR A 12 -24.34 7.18 8.11
C THR A 12 -23.70 7.40 9.47
N GLU A 13 -23.79 6.42 10.37
CA GLU A 13 -23.04 6.41 11.63
C GLU A 13 -22.18 5.15 11.71
N ALA A 14 -20.89 5.31 11.37
CA ALA A 14 -19.68 4.61 11.87
C ALA A 14 -18.61 4.56 10.78
N SER A 15 -17.57 5.39 10.92
CA SER A 15 -16.31 5.27 10.16
C SER A 15 -15.60 3.98 10.60
N GLN A 16 -15.93 2.85 9.96
CA GLN A 16 -15.17 1.62 10.14
C GLN A 16 -13.92 1.72 9.25
N HIS A 17 -12.78 2.00 9.87
CA HIS A 17 -11.48 1.91 9.20
C HIS A 17 -11.28 0.46 8.73
N LEU A 18 -11.31 0.25 7.42
CA LEU A 18 -11.02 -1.07 6.85
C LEU A 18 -9.50 -1.23 6.79
N LEU A 19 -8.99 -2.26 7.46
CA LEU A 19 -7.58 -2.60 7.46
C LEU A 19 -7.32 -3.71 6.44
N ILE A 20 -6.31 -3.52 5.60
CA ILE A 20 -5.90 -4.51 4.60
C ILE A 20 -4.47 -4.93 4.90
N HIS A 21 -4.31 -6.17 5.35
CA HIS A 21 -3.00 -6.76 5.62
C HIS A 21 -2.31 -7.11 4.32
N CYS A 22 -1.07 -6.62 4.17
CA CYS A 22 -0.28 -6.72 2.97
C CYS A 22 1.17 -7.08 3.30
N ARG A 23 1.91 -7.42 2.25
CA ARG A 23 3.38 -7.45 2.27
C ARG A 23 3.94 -6.84 1.00
N THR A 24 5.15 -6.28 1.07
CA THR A 24 5.80 -5.71 -0.11
C THR A 24 6.06 -6.78 -1.17
N GLN A 25 6.00 -6.36 -2.43
CA GLN A 25 6.32 -7.15 -3.61
C GLN A 25 7.55 -6.52 -4.25
N GLY A 26 8.73 -6.94 -3.80
CA GLY A 26 10.02 -6.34 -4.11
C GLY A 26 10.51 -5.39 -3.02
N GLY A 27 11.81 -5.15 -3.01
CA GLY A 27 12.43 -4.15 -2.15
C GLY A 27 12.17 -2.74 -2.67
N VAL A 28 12.13 -1.77 -1.75
CA VAL A 28 11.85 -0.36 -2.05
C VAL A 28 13.00 0.49 -1.52
N SER A 29 13.54 1.35 -2.38
CA SER A 29 14.64 2.26 -2.02
C SER A 29 14.31 3.70 -2.42
N ASN A 30 14.90 4.66 -1.72
CA ASN A 30 14.80 6.09 -2.01
C ASN A 30 15.76 6.57 -3.10
N ALA A 31 16.03 5.70 -4.06
CA ALA A 31 17.03 5.88 -5.09
C ALA A 31 16.67 6.96 -6.11
N GLY A 32 17.14 8.19 -5.92
CA GLY A 32 17.02 9.25 -6.94
C GLY A 32 15.58 9.73 -7.19
N GLU A 33 14.61 9.29 -6.38
CA GLU A 33 13.19 9.55 -6.59
C GLU A 33 12.55 10.21 -5.36
N ASN A 34 11.93 11.37 -5.56
CA ASN A 34 11.09 12.02 -4.54
C ASN A 34 9.75 11.30 -4.32
N ARG A 35 9.37 10.42 -5.25
CA ARG A 35 8.10 9.68 -5.25
C ARG A 35 8.39 8.26 -5.65
N ILE A 36 8.23 7.34 -4.72
CA ILE A 36 8.66 5.96 -4.86
C ILE A 36 7.40 5.09 -4.97
N LEU A 37 7.37 4.21 -5.97
CA LEU A 37 6.28 3.26 -6.14
C LEU A 37 6.46 2.07 -5.18
N LEU A 38 5.54 1.92 -4.24
CA LEU A 38 5.42 0.74 -3.39
C LEU A 38 4.44 -0.24 -4.02
N LYS A 39 4.90 -1.47 -4.25
CA LYS A 39 4.06 -2.59 -4.69
C LYS A 39 3.93 -3.59 -3.56
N GLY A 40 2.77 -4.23 -3.47
CA GLY A 40 2.51 -5.25 -2.47
C GLY A 40 1.48 -6.26 -2.92
N VAL A 41 1.28 -7.24 -2.06
CA VAL A 41 0.22 -8.24 -2.19
C VAL A 41 -0.56 -8.33 -0.90
N VAL A 42 -1.87 -8.42 -1.00
CA VAL A 42 -2.78 -8.67 0.12
C VAL A 42 -2.50 -10.07 0.67
N THR A 43 -2.38 -10.20 2.00
CA THR A 43 -2.02 -11.47 2.65
C THR A 43 -3.23 -12.23 3.19
N GLU A 44 -4.35 -11.55 3.42
CA GLU A 44 -5.57 -12.12 4.02
C GLU A 44 -6.82 -11.62 3.30
N ASP A 45 -7.86 -12.46 3.23
CA ASP A 45 -9.14 -12.08 2.65
C ASP A 45 -9.80 -10.96 3.45
N VAL A 46 -10.18 -9.89 2.78
CA VAL A 46 -10.97 -8.80 3.36
C VAL A 46 -12.44 -9.14 3.16
N VAL A 47 -13.11 -9.53 4.25
CA VAL A 47 -14.49 -10.04 4.20
C VAL A 47 -15.46 -9.03 4.80
N SER A 48 -16.59 -8.81 4.13
CA SER A 48 -17.72 -8.05 4.66
C SER A 48 -19.04 -8.75 4.36
N GLY A 49 -19.90 -8.89 5.36
CA GLY A 49 -21.22 -9.52 5.19
C GLY A 49 -21.15 -10.96 4.64
N GLY A 50 -20.08 -11.69 4.94
CA GLY A 50 -19.83 -13.05 4.45
C GLY A 50 -19.34 -13.15 3.00
N LYS A 51 -19.03 -12.01 2.35
CA LYS A 51 -18.45 -11.96 1.00
C LYS A 51 -17.02 -11.46 1.05
N ILE A 52 -16.14 -12.07 0.26
CA ILE A 52 -14.77 -11.59 0.04
C ILE A 52 -14.86 -10.36 -0.85
N LEU A 53 -14.41 -9.20 -0.34
CA LEU A 53 -14.35 -7.95 -1.09
C LEU A 53 -12.99 -7.80 -1.79
N ILE A 54 -11.92 -8.19 -1.09
CA ILE A 54 -10.55 -8.18 -1.62
C ILE A 54 -9.95 -9.52 -1.23
N ALA A 55 -9.54 -10.31 -2.22
CA ALA A 55 -8.98 -11.62 -1.99
C ALA A 55 -7.50 -11.53 -1.59
N ALA A 56 -7.04 -12.46 -0.76
CA ALA A 56 -5.63 -12.71 -0.56
C ALA A 56 -4.96 -12.97 -1.92
N GLY A 57 -3.77 -12.40 -2.11
CA GLY A 57 -3.04 -12.43 -3.38
C GLY A 57 -3.38 -11.28 -4.35
N SER A 58 -4.41 -10.47 -4.08
CA SER A 58 -4.64 -9.22 -4.80
C SER A 58 -3.41 -8.32 -4.76
N ARG A 59 -3.11 -7.66 -5.88
CA ARG A 59 -1.95 -6.76 -5.97
C ARG A 59 -2.33 -5.37 -5.50
N VAL A 60 -1.45 -4.70 -4.79
CA VAL A 60 -1.62 -3.31 -4.37
C VAL A 60 -0.46 -2.45 -4.86
N ALA A 61 -0.74 -1.20 -5.18
CA ALA A 61 0.25 -0.23 -5.59
C ALA A 61 -0.08 1.15 -5.04
N GLY A 62 0.93 1.84 -4.51
CA GLY A 62 0.79 3.18 -3.95
C GLY A 62 2.07 3.97 -4.16
N ILE A 63 1.93 5.30 -4.14
CA ILE A 63 3.09 6.19 -4.21
C ILE A 63 3.37 6.70 -2.79
N GLY A 64 4.62 6.58 -2.38
CA GLY A 64 5.09 7.08 -1.09
C GLY A 64 6.40 7.85 -1.23
N ARG A 65 6.96 8.19 -0.08
CA ARG A 65 8.26 8.83 0.06
C ARG A 65 8.91 8.35 1.35
N VAL A 66 10.23 8.47 1.43
CA VAL A 66 10.92 8.30 2.70
C VAL A 66 10.89 9.61 3.47
N ASP A 67 10.42 9.57 4.70
CA ASP A 67 10.56 10.66 5.65
C ASP A 67 12.00 10.66 6.22
N PRO A 68 12.81 11.71 5.98
CA PRO A 68 14.20 11.75 6.43
C PRO A 68 14.35 11.76 7.96
N ASP A 69 13.37 12.30 8.68
CA ASP A 69 13.45 12.47 10.13
C ASP A 69 13.20 11.14 10.86
N SER A 70 12.17 10.41 10.45
CA SER A 70 11.83 9.10 11.03
C SER A 70 12.53 7.92 10.37
N GLY A 71 13.07 8.08 9.16
CA GLY A 71 13.61 6.98 8.36
C GLY A 71 12.56 5.99 7.88
N ARG A 72 11.28 6.39 7.89
CA ARG A 72 10.15 5.54 7.51
C ARG A 72 9.71 5.81 6.08
N PHE A 73 9.30 4.76 5.38
CA PHE A 73 8.59 4.90 4.13
C PHE A 73 7.12 5.22 4.43
N GLU A 74 6.68 6.42 4.07
CA GLU A 74 5.33 6.90 4.31
C GLU A 74 4.54 6.98 3.01
N SER A 75 3.28 6.59 3.07
CA SER A 75 2.33 6.79 1.97
C SER A 75 0.94 7.05 2.53
N LYS A 76 0.36 8.17 2.12
CA LYS A 76 -1.01 8.55 2.45
C LYS A 76 -1.65 9.17 1.22
N GLY A 77 -2.81 8.65 0.85
CA GLY A 77 -3.56 9.11 -0.32
C GLY A 77 -4.00 7.94 -1.19
N ASN A 78 -3.94 8.12 -2.52
CA ASN A 78 -4.50 7.16 -3.45
C ASN A 78 -3.64 5.90 -3.59
N TRP A 79 -4.30 4.76 -3.41
CA TRP A 79 -3.79 3.42 -3.62
C TRP A 79 -4.64 2.69 -4.65
N SER A 80 -4.01 1.85 -5.46
CA SER A 80 -4.67 0.96 -6.41
C SER A 80 -4.62 -0.46 -5.88
N ILE A 81 -5.78 -1.12 -5.81
CA ILE A 81 -5.91 -2.53 -5.46
C ILE A 81 -6.48 -3.25 -6.68
N ILE A 82 -5.73 -4.19 -7.24
CA ILE A 82 -6.14 -4.98 -8.38
C ILE A 82 -6.88 -6.23 -7.89
N VAL A 83 -8.16 -6.29 -8.19
CA VAL A 83 -9.06 -7.41 -7.87
C VAL A 83 -9.59 -7.96 -9.18
N GLU A 84 -9.15 -9.15 -9.55
CA GLU A 84 -9.48 -9.78 -10.83
C GLU A 84 -9.16 -8.85 -12.03
N ASN A 85 -10.20 -8.34 -12.70
CA ASN A 85 -10.11 -7.43 -13.85
C ASN A 85 -10.45 -5.97 -13.50
N HIS A 86 -10.54 -5.64 -12.21
CA HIS A 86 -10.91 -4.32 -11.72
C HIS A 86 -9.77 -3.69 -10.92
N GLU A 87 -9.66 -2.37 -11.04
CA GLU A 87 -8.83 -1.52 -10.19
C GLU A 87 -9.75 -0.82 -9.20
N LEU A 88 -9.59 -1.12 -7.92
CA LEU A 88 -10.17 -0.33 -6.84
C LEU A 88 -9.18 0.78 -6.49
N ARG A 89 -9.58 2.03 -6.68
CA ARG A 89 -8.83 3.19 -6.24
C ARG A 89 -9.35 3.59 -4.87
N VAL A 90 -8.49 3.54 -3.88
CA VAL A 90 -8.86 3.78 -2.48
C VAL A 90 -7.99 4.88 -1.90
N GLU A 91 -8.57 5.70 -1.03
CA GLU A 91 -7.78 6.58 -0.18
C GLU A 91 -7.38 5.81 1.09
N ALA A 92 -6.08 5.60 1.27
CA ALA A 92 -5.54 4.83 2.37
C ALA A 92 -4.23 5.42 2.92
N GLU A 93 -3.95 5.04 4.15
CA GLU A 93 -2.74 5.35 4.88
C GLU A 93 -1.96 4.06 5.15
N LEU A 94 -0.68 4.09 4.79
CA LEU A 94 0.26 3.00 5.03
C LEU A 94 0.68 3.00 6.50
N GLN A 95 0.62 1.83 7.13
CA GLN A 95 1.02 1.62 8.51
C GLN A 95 1.93 0.39 8.62
N ASP A 96 2.79 0.35 9.64
CA ASP A 96 3.48 -0.89 9.99
C ASP A 96 2.50 -1.93 10.56
N ALA A 97 2.83 -3.19 10.35
CA ALA A 97 1.96 -4.29 10.77
C ALA A 97 2.01 -4.54 12.29
N ASP A 98 3.12 -4.21 12.94
CA ASP A 98 3.37 -4.60 14.34
C ASP A 98 2.84 -3.57 15.35
N GLY A 99 2.83 -2.28 15.01
CA GLY A 99 2.48 -1.20 15.94
C GLY A 99 1.40 -0.25 15.45
N GLY A 100 0.97 -0.36 14.19
CA GLY A 100 0.04 0.58 13.56
C GLY A 100 0.64 1.98 13.37
N PHE A 101 1.96 2.12 13.44
CA PHE A 101 2.62 3.41 13.24
C PHE A 101 2.58 3.82 11.77
N HIS A 102 2.53 5.12 11.50
CA HIS A 102 2.54 5.68 10.16
C HIS A 102 3.77 5.23 9.37
N GLY A 103 3.56 4.72 8.16
CA GLY A 103 4.61 4.21 7.29
C GLY A 103 5.26 2.90 7.76
N ILE A 104 6.20 2.39 6.98
CA ILE A 104 6.99 1.19 7.29
C ILE A 104 8.40 1.64 7.68
N ALA A 105 8.94 1.08 8.77
CA ALA A 105 10.33 1.35 9.16
C ALA A 105 11.30 0.87 8.07
N GLY A 106 12.13 1.79 7.57
CA GLY A 106 13.28 1.43 6.77
C GLY A 106 14.34 0.72 7.61
N LYS A 107 15.10 -0.16 6.97
CA LYS A 107 16.34 -0.66 7.56
C LYS A 107 17.49 0.27 7.19
N GLU A 108 18.17 0.79 8.19
CA GLU A 108 19.51 1.36 8.02
C GLU A 108 20.48 0.21 7.75
N THR A 109 21.32 0.35 6.74
CA THR A 109 22.37 -0.64 6.47
C THR A 109 23.68 0.07 6.19
N SER A 110 24.76 -0.45 6.76
CA SER A 110 26.15 -0.01 6.57
C SER A 110 26.92 -0.86 5.55
N PHE A 111 26.28 -1.83 4.90
CA PHE A 111 26.95 -2.79 4.01
C PHE A 111 26.55 -2.56 2.56
N GLU A 112 27.49 -2.67 1.61
CA GLU A 112 27.35 -2.33 0.17
C GLU A 112 26.89 -3.51 -0.74
N SER A 113 26.53 -4.66 -0.17
CA SER A 113 26.43 -5.94 -0.91
C SER A 113 25.07 -6.28 -1.56
N GLU A 114 24.00 -5.52 -1.33
CA GLU A 114 22.69 -5.80 -1.96
C GLU A 114 22.43 -4.88 -3.16
N LEU A 115 21.99 -5.45 -4.29
CA LEU A 115 21.64 -4.70 -5.51
C LEU A 115 20.67 -3.53 -5.25
N SER A 116 19.78 -3.68 -4.26
CA SER A 116 18.84 -2.66 -3.83
C SER A 116 19.49 -1.45 -3.14
N GLN A 117 20.73 -1.60 -2.62
CA GLN A 117 21.50 -0.54 -1.98
C GLN A 117 22.21 0.36 -2.98
N ARG A 118 22.64 -0.17 -4.14
CA ARG A 118 23.32 0.62 -5.19
C ARG A 118 22.50 1.80 -5.70
N GLN A 119 21.19 1.75 -5.48
CA GLN A 119 20.28 2.75 -5.96
C GLN A 119 19.96 3.78 -4.86
N ALA A 120 19.87 3.39 -3.57
CA ALA A 120 19.43 4.26 -2.48
C ALA A 120 20.29 5.54 -2.34
N VAL A 121 19.63 6.70 -2.23
CA VAL A 121 20.32 8.00 -2.06
C VAL A 121 20.44 8.34 -0.59
N VAL A 122 21.66 8.68 -0.17
CA VAL A 122 21.96 9.12 1.20
C VAL A 122 21.43 10.53 1.41
N ARG A 123 20.57 10.71 2.41
CA ARG A 123 20.22 12.04 2.94
C ARG A 123 20.46 12.00 4.45
N ASP A 124 21.29 12.90 4.96
CA ASP A 124 21.66 13.00 6.38
C ASP A 124 22.24 11.72 7.00
N GLY A 125 22.92 10.89 6.20
CA GLY A 125 23.62 9.68 6.67
C GLY A 125 22.73 8.45 6.85
N ARG A 126 21.44 8.51 6.48
CA ARG A 126 20.49 7.40 6.62
C ARG A 126 20.13 6.79 5.27
N TYR A 127 20.37 5.49 5.14
CA TYR A 127 19.84 4.67 4.04
C TYR A 127 18.46 4.16 4.47
N CYS A 128 17.42 4.43 3.69
CA CYS A 128 16.10 3.83 3.94
C CYS A 128 15.79 2.81 2.84
N PHE A 129 15.83 1.54 3.24
CA PHE A 129 15.45 0.42 2.41
C PHE A 129 14.35 -0.39 3.10
N VAL A 130 13.27 -0.65 2.39
CA VAL A 130 12.25 -1.62 2.82
C VAL A 130 12.51 -2.91 2.06
N VAL A 131 12.76 -4.00 2.78
CA VAL A 131 13.07 -5.31 2.18
C VAL A 131 11.83 -5.90 1.49
N ASP A 132 12.06 -6.83 0.55
CA ASP A 132 10.98 -7.63 -0.03
C ASP A 132 10.23 -8.40 1.07
N LYS A 133 8.92 -8.60 0.88
CA LYS A 133 7.99 -9.28 1.80
C LYS A 133 7.88 -8.63 3.18
N THR A 134 8.25 -7.36 3.33
CA THR A 134 8.01 -6.62 4.58
C THR A 134 6.49 -6.47 4.80
N PRO A 135 5.96 -6.86 5.97
CA PRO A 135 4.53 -6.74 6.25
C PRO A 135 4.14 -5.27 6.47
N PHE A 136 2.93 -4.92 6.04
CA PHE A 136 2.34 -3.60 6.26
C PHE A 136 0.81 -3.67 6.23
N VAL A 137 0.17 -2.62 6.71
CA VAL A 137 -1.29 -2.47 6.70
C VAL A 137 -1.66 -1.24 5.89
N LEU A 138 -2.67 -1.36 5.02
CA LEU A 138 -3.36 -0.20 4.46
C LEU A 138 -4.62 0.06 5.28
N SER A 139 -4.64 1.19 5.97
CA SER A 139 -5.83 1.69 6.66
C SER A 139 -6.61 2.58 5.71
N LEU A 140 -7.80 2.16 5.31
CA LEU A 140 -8.65 2.98 4.44
C LEU A 140 -9.18 4.18 5.23
N THR A 141 -8.98 5.37 4.69
CA THR A 141 -9.30 6.65 5.33
C THR A 141 -10.38 7.45 4.59
N GLY A 142 -10.78 7.03 3.39
CA GLY A 142 -11.66 7.82 2.55
C GLY A 142 -12.43 7.02 1.51
N LYS A 143 -12.57 7.61 0.33
CA LYS A 143 -13.44 7.11 -0.74
C LYS A 143 -12.84 5.87 -1.43
N VAL A 144 -13.73 5.07 -2.00
CA VAL A 144 -13.40 3.94 -2.86
C VAL A 144 -14.07 4.18 -4.21
N ASP A 145 -13.26 4.25 -5.26
CA ASP A 145 -13.70 4.36 -6.65
C ASP A 145 -13.33 3.07 -7.40
N ILE A 146 -14.20 2.62 -8.30
CA ILE A 146 -13.99 1.39 -9.08
C ILE A 146 -13.77 1.75 -10.54
N ALA A 147 -12.67 1.25 -11.12
CA ALA A 147 -12.37 1.38 -12.54
C ALA A 147 -12.14 0.00 -13.16
N GLU A 148 -12.59 -0.20 -14.40
CA GLU A 148 -12.21 -1.38 -15.17
C GLU A 148 -10.74 -1.28 -15.59
N VAL A 149 -9.99 -2.36 -15.39
CA VAL A 149 -8.63 -2.45 -15.93
C VAL A 149 -8.77 -2.70 -17.42
N LYS A 150 -8.51 -1.67 -18.24
CA LYS A 150 -8.37 -1.87 -19.68
C LYS A 150 -7.22 -2.84 -19.91
N ALA A 151 -7.54 -4.05 -20.39
CA ALA A 151 -6.53 -4.92 -20.97
C ALA A 151 -5.81 -4.11 -22.04
N LEU A 152 -4.48 -3.96 -21.91
CA LEU A 152 -3.66 -3.51 -23.02
C LEU A 152 -3.88 -4.52 -24.12
N GLY A 153 -4.76 -4.17 -25.06
CA GLY A 153 -4.94 -4.92 -26.29
C GLY A 153 -3.57 -5.16 -26.88
N SER A 154 -3.28 -6.42 -27.15
CA SER A 154 -2.16 -6.90 -27.95
C SER A 154 -1.85 -5.90 -29.07
N LEU A 155 -0.80 -5.11 -28.87
CA LEU A 155 -0.11 -4.45 -29.97
C LEU A 155 0.55 -5.59 -30.76
N GLN A 156 -0.17 -6.06 -31.78
CA GLN A 156 0.42 -6.76 -32.92
C GLN A 156 1.24 -5.78 -33.75
#